data_AF-A0AA92X0Q3-F1
#
_entry.id   AF-A0AA92X0Q3-F1
#
_cell.length_a   1.000
_cell.length_b   1.000
_cell.length_c   1.000
_cell.angle_alpha   90.00
_cell.angle_beta   90.00
_cell.angle_gamma   90.00
#
_symmetry.space_group_name_H-M   'P 1'
#
loop_
_entity.id
_entity.type
_entity.pdbx_description
1 polymer ?
#
loop_
_entity_poly.entity_id
_entity_poly.type
_entity_poly.pdbx_seq_one_letter_code
_entity_poly.pdbx_strand_id
1 'polypeptide(L)' 'VGLNGAIVGMTSFGESAPADQLFKEFGFTVDNVVARAQALLK' A
#
# COMPACT_ATOMS: atom_id res chain seq x y z
N VAL A 1 -10.01 0.13 -11.53
CA VAL A 1 -10.16 -1.09 -10.70
C VAL A 1 -11.09 -2.04 -11.42
N GLY A 2 -10.66 -3.29 -11.66
CA GLY A 2 -11.50 -4.36 -12.19
C GLY A 2 -11.69 -5.47 -11.14
N LEU A 3 -12.45 -6.52 -11.48
CA LEU A 3 -12.79 -7.63 -10.56
C LEU A 3 -11.58 -8.32 -9.91
N ASN A 4 -10.41 -8.28 -10.54
CA ASN A 4 -9.15 -8.89 -10.06
C ASN A 4 -8.05 -7.85 -9.76
N GLY A 5 -8.42 -6.60 -9.46
CA GLY A 5 -7.44 -5.57 -9.11
C GLY A 5 -7.06 -5.59 -7.62
N ALA A 6 -5.84 -5.16 -7.30
CA ALA A 6 -5.44 -4.84 -5.93
C ALA A 6 -5.37 -3.32 -5.74
N ILE A 7 -5.63 -2.86 -4.52
CA ILE A 7 -5.54 -1.44 -4.13
C ILE A 7 -4.43 -1.33 -3.09
N VAL A 8 -3.51 -0.38 -3.30
CA VAL A 8 -2.53 0.05 -2.31
C VAL A 8 -2.96 1.42 -1.82
N GLY A 9 -3.44 1.48 -0.58
CA GLY A 9 -3.98 2.68 0.04
C GLY A 9 -4.27 2.45 1.53
N MET A 10 -4.65 3.51 2.22
CA MET A 10 -4.96 3.47 3.65
C MET A 10 -6.38 2.96 3.89
N THR A 11 -6.52 2.07 4.88
CA THR A 11 -7.82 1.56 5.35
C THR A 11 -8.19 2.09 6.74
N SER A 12 -7.31 2.90 7.35
CA SER A 12 -7.48 3.53 8.66
C SER A 12 -7.28 5.04 8.55
N PHE A 13 -7.61 5.76 9.63
CA PHE A 13 -7.24 7.16 9.76
C PHE A 13 -5.72 7.34 9.80
N GLY A 14 -5.28 8.55 9.46
CA GLY A 14 -3.89 8.96 9.63
C GLY A 14 -3.51 9.10 11.10
N GLU A 15 -2.21 9.24 11.33
CA GLU A 15 -1.65 9.39 12.67
C GLU A 15 -0.75 10.64 12.69
N SER A 16 -0.48 11.20 13.87
CA SER A 16 0.35 12.39 14.01
C SER A 16 1.83 12.03 14.04
N ALA A 17 2.45 11.89 12.88
CA ALA A 17 3.88 11.67 12.74
C ALA A 17 4.42 12.28 11.42
N PRO A 18 5.75 12.39 11.26
CA PRO A 18 6.35 12.82 9.99
C PRO A 18 5.94 11.91 8.82
N ALA A 19 5.72 12.52 7.66
CA ALA A 19 5.22 11.82 6.47
C ALA A 19 6.07 10.58 6.10
N ASP A 20 7.40 10.68 6.18
CA ASP A 20 8.30 9.57 5.85
C ASP A 20 8.12 8.33 6.73
N GLN A 21 7.69 8.51 7.99
CA GLN A 21 7.39 7.41 8.89
C GLN A 21 6.01 6.84 8.55
N LEU A 22 5.01 7.71 8.37
CA LEU A 22 3.66 7.32 8.00
C LEU A 22 3.60 6.56 6.67
N PHE A 23 4.40 6.95 5.67
CA PHE A 23 4.44 6.25 4.40
C PHE A 23 4.93 4.80 4.55
N LYS A 24 5.91 4.55 5.41
CA LYS A 24 6.36 3.18 5.70
C LYS A 24 5.29 2.40 6.46
N GLU A 25 4.68 3.03 7.45
CA GLU A 25 3.69 2.38 8.32
C GLU A 25 2.39 2.03 7.59
N PHE A 26 1.93 2.92 6.70
CA PHE A 26 0.78 2.66 5.84
C PHE A 26 1.12 1.82 4.59
N GLY A 27 2.35 1.33 4.48
CA GLY A 27 2.75 0.41 3.41
C GLY A 27 2.88 1.07 2.04
N PHE A 28 3.08 2.39 1.97
CA PHE A 28 3.46 3.10 0.75
C PHE A 28 4.95 2.91 0.45
N THR A 29 5.36 1.66 0.34
CA THR A 29 6.72 1.25 0.01
C THR A 29 6.75 0.54 -1.34
N VAL A 30 7.88 0.63 -2.04
CA VAL A 30 8.07 -0.03 -3.34
C VAL A 30 7.89 -1.55 -3.18
N ASP A 31 8.41 -2.13 -2.11
CA ASP A 31 8.32 -3.57 -1.85
C ASP A 31 6.87 -4.04 -1.72
N ASN A 32 6.02 -3.28 -1.00
CA ASN A 32 4.61 -3.63 -0.86
C ASN A 32 3.88 -3.53 -2.21
N VAL A 33 4.17 -2.49 -3.01
CA VAL A 33 3.57 -2.34 -4.36
C VAL A 33 3.96 -3.51 -5.26
N VAL A 34 5.25 -3.89 -5.27
CA VAL A 34 5.76 -5.01 -6.07
C VAL A 34 5.13 -6.33 -5.62
N ALA A 35 5.07 -6.59 -4.31
CA ALA A 35 4.46 -7.80 -3.78
C ALA A 35 2.97 -7.92 -4.16
N ARG A 36 2.21 -6.82 -4.09
CA ARG A 36 0.79 -6.79 -4.50
C ARG A 36 0.64 -6.99 -6.00
N ALA A 37 1.50 -6.38 -6.81
CA ALA A 37 1.48 -6.58 -8.26
C ALA A 37 1.79 -8.04 -8.63
N GLN A 38 2.80 -8.66 -8.02
CA GLN A 38 3.14 -10.06 -8.23
C GLN A 38 2.01 -11.02 -7.83
N ALA A 39 1.28 -10.71 -6.75
CA ALA A 39 0.13 -11.50 -6.32
C ALA A 39 -1.02 -11.51 -7.34
N LEU A 40 -1.14 -10.46 -8.17
CA LEU A 40 -2.14 -10.38 -9.25
C LEU A 40 -1.72 -11.09 -10.54
N LEU A 41 -0.42 -11.35 -10.71
CA LEU A 41 0.15 -11.97 -11.90
C LEU A 41 0.32 -13.50 -11.79
N LYS A 42 -0.02 -14.08 -10.63
CA LYS A 42 -0.12 -15.53 -10.42
C LYS A 42 -1.51 -16.02 -10.81
#